data_AF-A0A383EXS0-F1
#
_entry.id   AF-A0A383EXS0-F1
#
_cell.length_a   1.000
_cell.length_b   1.000
_cell.length_c   1.000
_cell.angle_alpha   90.00
_cell.angle_beta   90.00
_cell.angle_gamma   90.00
#
_symmetry.space_group_name_H-M   'P 1'
#
loop_
_entity.id
_entity.type
_entity.pdbx_description
1 polymer ?
#
loop_
_entity_poly.entity_id
_entity_poly.type
_entity_poly.pdbx_seq_one_letter_code
_entity_poly.pdbx_strand_id
1 'polypeptide(L)' 'MKENLKILIKEKSDEGVLRLIMNNLDQGNALSESMMSILMDEI' A
#
# COMPACT_ATOMS: atom_id res chain seq x y z
N MET A 1 -15.46 5.86 13.21
CA MET A 1 -14.33 4.95 13.45
C MET A 1 -13.27 5.30 12.41
N LYS A 2 -12.29 6.12 12.77
CA LYS A 2 -11.19 6.49 11.88
C LYS A 2 -10.19 5.34 11.92
N GLU A 3 -10.51 4.26 11.20
CA GLU A 3 -9.47 3.29 10.87
C GLU A 3 -8.45 4.06 10.03
N ASN A 4 -7.18 4.00 10.42
CA ASN A 4 -6.08 4.47 9.59
C ASN A 4 -6.12 3.66 8.30
N LEU A 5 -6.85 4.14 7.30
CA LEU A 5 -6.85 3.62 5.94
C LEU A 5 -5.44 3.88 5.41
N LYS A 6 -4.53 2.96 5.71
CA LYS A 6 -3.19 2.99 5.15
C LYS A 6 -3.37 2.99 3.64
N ILE A 7 -2.79 4.00 2.98
CA ILE A 7 -2.78 4.14 1.52
C ILE A 7 -2.09 2.95 0.83
N LEU A 8 -1.35 2.13 1.58
CA LEU A 8 -0.80 0.85 1.17
C LEU A 8 -1.13 -0.23 2.20
N ILE A 9 -1.73 -1.32 1.76
CA ILE A 9 -1.96 -2.53 2.57
C ILE A 9 -0.86 -3.53 2.26
N LYS A 10 -0.28 -4.13 3.30
CA LYS A 10 0.78 -5.14 3.22
C LYS A 10 0.27 -6.45 3.79
N GLU A 11 0.28 -7.49 2.96
CA GLU A 11 -0.07 -8.86 3.34
C GLU A 11 1.13 -9.77 3.08
N LYS A 12 1.48 -10.61 4.05
CA LYS A 12 2.52 -11.64 3.90
C LYS A 12 1.86 -13.01 4.03
N SER A 13 2.04 -13.86 3.02
CA SER A 13 1.67 -15.27 3.06
C SER A 13 2.77 -16.09 3.75
N ASP A 14 2.36 -17.15 4.44
CA ASP A 14 3.26 -18.15 5.00
C ASP A 14 4.04 -18.92 3.90
N GLU A 15 3.56 -18.86 2.65
CA GLU A 15 4.21 -19.44 1.48
C GLU A 15 5.33 -18.56 0.90
N GLY A 16 5.71 -17.49 1.61
CA GLY A 16 6.77 -16.57 1.19
C GLY A 16 6.34 -15.53 0.16
N VAL A 17 5.04 -15.36 -0.06
CA VAL A 17 4.49 -14.32 -0.96
C VAL A 17 4.25 -13.03 -0.19
N LEU A 18 4.81 -11.92 -0.67
CA LEU A 18 4.49 -10.58 -0.21
C LEU A 18 3.53 -9.92 -1.19
N ARG A 19 2.38 -9.45 -0.72
CA ARG A 19 1.40 -8.69 -1.50
C ARG A 19 1.30 -7.27 -0.96
N LEU A 20 1.51 -6.30 -1.84
CA LEU A 20 1.31 -4.89 -1.58
C LEU A 20 0.09 -4.43 -2.38
N ILE A 21 -0.91 -3.86 -1.71
CA ILE A 21 -2.18 -3.43 -2.31
C ILE A 21 -2.31 -1.92 -2.12
N MET A 22 -2.34 -1.16 -3.23
CA MET A 22 -2.63 0.27 -3.19
C MET A 22 -4.09 0.48 -2.75
N ASN A 23 -4.26 1.30 -1.70
CA ASN A 23 -5.53 1.55 -1.05
C ASN A 23 -5.74 3.05 -0.85
N ASN A 24 -5.36 3.85 -1.85
CA ASN A 24 -5.60 5.28 -1.91
C ASN A 24 -6.83 5.58 -2.78
N LEU A 25 -7.99 5.06 -2.35
CA LEU A 25 -9.26 5.15 -3.09
C LEU A 25 -9.68 6.59 -3.35
N ASP A 26 -9.45 7.49 -2.39
CA ASP A 26 -9.77 8.92 -2.51
C ASP A 26 -9.03 9.61 -3.66
N GLN A 27 -7.94 9.02 -4.14
CA GLN A 27 -7.14 9.49 -5.28
C GLN A 27 -7.19 8.52 -6.47
N GLY A 28 -8.15 7.57 -6.48
CA GLY A 28 -8.28 6.58 -7.55
C GLY A 28 -7.05 5.67 -7.69
N ASN A 29 -6.31 5.45 -6.60
CA ASN A 29 -5.02 4.76 -6.60
C ASN A 29 -3.99 5.36 -7.58
N ALA A 30 -4.02 6.68 -7.76
CA ALA A 30 -3.00 7.37 -8.55
C ALA A 30 -1.59 7.11 -7.97
N LEU A 31 -0.65 6.88 -8.88
CA LEU A 31 0.78 6.73 -8.58
C LEU A 31 1.41 8.11 -8.37
N SER A 32 1.21 8.69 -7.19
CA SER A 32 1.89 9.90 -6.75
C SER A 32 3.35 9.62 -6.37
N GLU A 33 4.18 10.67 -6.30
CA GLU A 33 5.55 10.55 -5.78
C GLU A 33 5.58 9.97 -4.35
N SER A 34 4.62 10.37 -3.51
CA SER A 34 4.48 9.83 -2.15
C SER A 34 4.16 8.33 -2.15
N MET A 35 3.29 7.85 -3.04
CA MET A 35 3.00 6.42 -3.18
C MET A 35 4.25 5.66 -3.66
N MET A 36 4.96 6.22 -4.64
CA MET A 36 6.21 5.63 -5.15
C MET A 36 7.29 5.53 -4.07
N SER A 37 7.47 6.57 -3.24
CA SER A 37 8.42 6.52 -2.12
C SER A 37 8.07 5.40 -1.13
N ILE A 38 6.79 5.27 -0.76
CA ILE A 38 6.34 4.24 0.18
C ILE A 38 6.55 2.84 -0.41
N LEU A 39 6.28 2.64 -1.71
CA LEU A 39 6.53 1.37 -2.37
C LEU A 39 8.02 1.00 -2.37
N MET A 40 8.92 1.98 -2.57
CA MET A 40 10.36 1.76 -2.54
C MET A 40 10.88 1.42 -1.14
N ASP A 41 10.29 1.97 -0.08
CA ASP A 41 10.68 1.66 1.30
C ASP A 41 10.29 0.22 1.73
N GLU A 42 9.36 -0.41 1.00
CA GLU A 42 8.82 -1.74 1.34
C GLU A 42 9.49 -2.91 0.56
N ILE A 43 10.39 -2.59 -0.39
CA ILE A 43 11.16 -3.54 -1.21
C ILE A 43 12.62 -3.55 -0.76
#